data_AF-A0A645IMX6-F1
#
_entry.id   AF-A0A645IMX6-F1
#
_cell.length_a   1.000
_cell.length_b   1.000
_cell.length_c   1.000
_cell.angle_alpha   90.00
_cell.angle_beta   90.00
_cell.angle_gamma   90.00
#
_symmetry.space_group_name_H-M   'P 1'
#
loop_
_entity.id
_entity.type
_entity.pdbx_description
1 polymer ?
#
loop_
_entity_poly.entity_id
_entity_poly.type
_entity_poly.pdbx_seq_one_letter_code
_entity_poly.pdbx_strand_id
1 'polypeptide(L)' 'MTGVSVVLSVEKLKQQAEVTLHVPGKDIHVEEAGDDLYAAIDAMFDKLDRQVQKYKQKVQDHHRGEKPSQHLEGE' A
#
# COMPACT_ATOMS: atom_id res chain seq x y z
N MET A 1 2.59 -9.57 -2.76
CA MET A 1 1.81 -8.76 -3.71
C MET A 1 1.33 -9.71 -4.77
N THR A 2 0.01 -9.89 -4.88
CA THR A 2 -0.60 -10.92 -5.73
C THR A 2 -1.35 -10.35 -6.93
N GLY A 3 -1.63 -9.04 -6.93
CA GLY A 3 -2.26 -8.37 -8.05
C GLY A 3 -2.26 -6.85 -7.90
N VAL A 4 -2.42 -6.17 -9.04
CA VAL A 4 -2.59 -4.71 -9.14
C VAL A 4 -3.72 -4.45 -10.12
N SER A 5 -4.68 -3.65 -9.69
CA SER A 5 -5.67 -3.06 -10.57
C SER A 5 -5.48 -1.55 -10.58
N VAL A 6 -5.48 -0.95 -11.75
CA VAL A 6 -5.42 0.51 -11.94
C VAL A 6 -6.59 0.89 -12.84
N VAL A 7 -7.34 1.90 -12.42
CA VAL A 7 -8.44 2.47 -13.20
C VAL A 7 -8.17 3.95 -13.38
N LEU A 8 -8.19 4.40 -14.64
CA LEU A 8 -8.08 5.81 -15.00
C LEU A 8 -9.39 6.23 -15.65
N SER A 9 -10.01 7.27 -15.12
CA SER A 9 -11.33 7.71 -15.55
C SER A 9 -11.44 9.23 -15.57
N VAL A 10 -12.45 9.72 -16.27
CA VAL A 10 -12.85 11.14 -16.23
C VAL A 10 -14.26 11.20 -15.72
N GLU A 11 -14.45 11.82 -14.56
CA GLU A 11 -15.77 12.08 -14.00
C GLU A 11 -16.09 13.57 -14.12
N LYS A 12 -17.02 13.89 -15.03
CA LYS A 12 -17.35 15.25 -15.47
C LYS A 12 -16.12 15.95 -16.07
N LEU A 13 -15.38 16.69 -15.26
CA LEU A 13 -14.18 17.46 -15.64
C LEU A 13 -12.95 17.11 -14.80
N LYS A 14 -13.10 16.19 -13.84
CA LYS A 14 -11.98 15.76 -12.98
C LYS A 14 -11.34 14.51 -13.55
N GLN A 15 -10.01 14.52 -13.61
CA GLN A 15 -9.24 13.34 -13.97
C GLN A 15 -9.06 12.50 -12.70
N GLN A 16 -9.46 11.23 -12.74
CA GLN A 16 -9.40 10.30 -11.62
C GLN A 16 -8.38 9.20 -11.90
N ALA A 17 -7.60 8.87 -10.88
CA ALA A 17 -6.71 7.74 -10.86
C ALA A 17 -6.98 6.91 -9.60
N GLU A 18 -7.31 5.65 -9.81
CA GLU A 18 -7.57 4.67 -8.75
C GLU A 18 -6.59 3.50 -8.88
N VAL A 19 -6.08 3.03 -7.75
CA VAL A 19 -5.24 1.85 -7.65
C VAL A 19 -5.66 0.97 -6.48
N THR A 20 -5.81 -0.32 -6.77
CA THR A 20 -6.01 -1.36 -5.76
C THR A 20 -4.86 -2.37 -5.84
N LEU A 21 -4.11 -2.51 -4.75
CA LEU A 21 -3.07 -3.51 -4.59
C LEU A 21 -3.57 -4.65 -3.70
N HIS A 22 -3.45 -5.87 -4.20
CA HIS A 22 -3.68 -7.07 -3.41
C HIS A 22 -2.38 -7.49 -2.72
N VAL A 23 -2.36 -7.42 -1.39
CA VAL A 23 -1.23 -7.86 -0.57
C VAL A 23 -1.67 -8.96 0.41
N PRO A 24 -0.74 -9.79 0.91
CA PRO A 24 -1.10 -10.82 1.88
C PRO A 24 -1.83 -10.23 3.09
N GLY A 25 -3.05 -10.73 3.33
CA GLY A 25 -3.89 -10.39 4.47
C GLY A 25 -4.71 -9.10 4.35
N LYS A 26 -4.55 -8.30 3.27
CA LYS A 26 -5.31 -7.05 3.10
C LYS A 26 -5.20 -6.49 1.67
N ASP A 27 -6.19 -5.69 1.26
CA ASP A 27 -6.08 -4.83 0.08
C ASP A 27 -5.72 -3.37 0.44
N ILE A 28 -4.87 -2.75 -0.38
CA ILE A 28 -4.54 -1.34 -0.29
C ILE A 28 -5.22 -0.63 -1.46
N HIS A 29 -6.14 0.27 -1.17
CA HIS A 29 -6.88 1.04 -2.15
C HIS A 29 -6.58 2.53 -1.99
N VAL A 30 -6.34 3.21 -3.11
CA VAL A 30 -6.10 4.65 -3.19
C VAL A 30 -6.81 5.20 -4.42
N GLU A 31 -7.50 6.32 -4.26
CA GLU A 31 -8.18 7.05 -5.33
C GLU A 31 -7.84 8.53 -5.20
N GLU A 32 -7.36 9.15 -6.26
CA GLU A 32 -7.13 10.60 -6.31
C GLU A 32 -7.73 11.23 -7.56
N ALA A 33 -8.07 12.51 -7.42
CA ALA A 33 -8.48 13.35 -8.53
C ALA A 33 -7.50 14.52 -8.70
N GLY A 34 -7.25 14.88 -9.95
CA GLY A 34 -6.38 15.99 -10.33
C GLY A 34 -7.01 16.88 -11.40
N ASP A 35 -6.39 18.06 -11.58
CA ASP A 35 -6.74 18.99 -12.66
C ASP A 35 -6.39 18.41 -14.03
N ASP A 36 -5.34 17.59 -14.08
CA ASP A 36 -5.02 16.71 -15.19
C ASP A 36 -4.70 15.28 -14.70
N LEU A 37 -4.58 14.34 -15.64
CA LEU A 37 -4.39 12.92 -15.33
C LEU A 37 -3.03 12.67 -14.68
N TYR A 38 -2.00 13.43 -15.03
CA TYR A 38 -0.67 13.27 -14.45
C TYR A 38 -0.66 13.74 -13.00
N ALA A 39 -1.33 14.86 -12.70
CA ALA A 39 -1.52 15.33 -11.33
C ALA A 39 -2.29 14.33 -10.46
N ALA A 40 -3.33 13.69 -11.02
CA ALA A 40 -4.08 12.64 -10.34
C ALA A 40 -3.20 11.41 -10.04
N ILE A 41 -2.39 10.98 -11.03
CA ILE A 41 -1.49 9.84 -10.90
C ILE A 41 -0.40 10.12 -9.86
N ASP A 42 0.24 11.29 -9.89
CA ASP A 42 1.29 11.67 -8.94
C ASP A 42 0.75 11.67 -7.50
N ALA A 43 -0.40 12.31 -7.28
CA ALA A 43 -1.05 12.32 -5.97
C ALA A 43 -1.43 10.90 -5.50
N MET A 44 -1.93 10.06 -6.42
CA MET A 44 -2.27 8.67 -6.14
C MET A 44 -1.02 7.86 -5.74
N PHE A 45 0.09 8.01 -6.46
CA PHE A 45 1.34 7.32 -6.17
C PHE A 45 1.93 7.74 -4.83
N ASP A 46 1.91 9.03 -4.49
CA ASP A 46 2.40 9.53 -3.21
C ASP A 46 1.66 8.90 -2.01
N LYS A 47 0.33 8.75 -2.12
CA LYS A 47 -0.46 8.09 -1.08
C LYS A 47 -0.26 6.58 -1.07
N LEU A 48 -0.14 5.97 -2.24
CA LEU A 48 0.13 4.54 -2.37
C LEU A 48 1.46 4.17 -1.70
N ASP A 49 2.52 4.92 -1.97
CA ASP A 49 3.85 4.66 -1.39
C ASP A 49 3.79 4.70 0.15
N ARG A 50 3.15 5.73 0.72
CA ARG A 50 2.95 5.84 2.18
C ARG A 50 2.19 4.64 2.76
N GLN A 51 1.14 4.16 2.09
CA GLN A 51 0.37 3.00 2.55
C GLN A 51 1.19 1.70 2.47
N VAL A 52 1.96 1.52 1.38
CA VAL A 52 2.84 0.37 1.19
C VAL A 52 3.96 0.36 2.23
N GLN A 53 4.57 1.50 2.53
CA GLN A 53 5.58 1.61 3.59
C GLN A 53 5.01 1.21 4.96
N LYS A 54 3.83 1.73 5.33
CA LYS A 54 3.14 1.35 6.57
C LYS A 54 2.83 -0.14 6.63
N TYR A 55 2.37 -0.72 5.52
CA TYR A 55 2.13 -2.16 5.43
C TYR A 55 3.42 -2.95 5.67
N LYS A 56 4.50 -2.63 4.95
CA LYS A 56 5.80 -3.31 5.08
C LYS A 56 6.34 -3.22 6.50
N GLN A 57 6.21 -2.06 7.15
CA GLN A 57 6.66 -1.88 8.53
C GLN A 57 5.89 -2.78 9.50
N LYS A 58 4.55 -2.83 9.40
CA LYS A 58 3.73 -3.72 10.23
C LYS A 58 4.05 -5.21 10.04
N VAL A 59 4.26 -5.63 8.79
CA VAL A 59 4.63 -7.03 8.49
C VAL A 59 6.00 -7.36 9.08
N GLN A 60 6.97 -6.46 8.95
CA GLN A 60 8.29 -6.63 9.54
C GLN A 60 8.24 -6.69 11.08
N ASP A 61 7.44 -5.84 11.72
CA ASP A 61 7.28 -5.83 13.18
C ASP A 61 6.66 -7.15 13.69
N HIS A 62 5.68 -7.70 12.98
CA HIS A 62 5.11 -9.02 13.28
C HIS A 62 6.17 -10.13 13.22
N HIS A 63 7.03 -10.14 12.20
CA HIS A 63 8.10 -11.13 12.07
C HIS A 63 9.20 -10.97 13.14
N ARG A 64 9.34 -9.79 13.74
CA ARG A 64 10.36 -9.54 14.78
C ARG A 64 9.89 -9.99 16.17
N GLY A 65 8.57 -10.08 16.39
CA GLY A 65 7.96 -10.61 17.62
C GLY A 65 8.00 -12.14 17.74
N GLU A 66 8.23 -12.87 16.65
CA GLU A 66 8.31 -14.33 16.61
C GLU A 66 9.76 -14.87 16.73
N LYS A 67 10.67 -14.13 17.39
CA LYS A 67 11.93 -14.76 17.81
C LYS A 67 11.64 -15.60 19.06
N PRO A 68 11.76 -16.94 19.01
CA PRO A 68 11.55 -17.75 20.19
C PRO A 68 12.63 -17.37 21.19
N SER A 69 12.21 -17.09 22.42
CA SER A 69 13.06 -17.05 23.60
C SER A 69 13.81 -18.37 23.67
N GLN A 70 14.99 -18.45 23.05
CA GLN A 70 15.93 -19.53 23.27
C GLN A 70 16.43 -19.33 24.70
N HIS A 71 15.73 -20.04 25.56
CA HIS A 71 16.09 -20.43 26.90
C HIS A 71 17.60 -20.69 27.00
N LEU A 72 18.27 -19.74 27.63
CA LEU A 72 19.56 -19.94 28.27
C LEU A 72 19.28 -20.81 29.49
N GLU A 73 19.56 -22.11 29.40
CA GLU A 73 19.93 -22.90 30.57
C GLU A 73 21.33 -23.43 30.33
N GLY A 74 22.26 -22.85 31.08
CA GLY A 74 23.53 -23.49 31.36
C GLY A 74 23.39 -24.52 32.47
N GLU A 75 24.46 -25.31 32.58
CA GLU A 75 24.80 -26.33 33.59
C GLU A 75 24.18 -27.73 33.38
#